data_AF-A0A3C1BSS0-F1
#
_entry.id   AF-A0A3C1BSS0-F1
#
_cell.length_a   1.000
_cell.length_b   1.000
_cell.length_c   1.000
_cell.angle_alpha   90.00
_cell.angle_beta   90.00
_cell.angle_gamma   90.00
#
_symmetry.space_group_name_H-M   'P 1'
#
loop_
_entity.id
_entity.type
_entity.pdbx_description
1 polymer ?
#
loop_
_entity_poly.entity_id
_entity_poly.type
_entity_poly.pdbx_seq_one_letter_code
_entity_poly.pdbx_strand_id
1 'polypeptide(L)'
;TFSGLILTFADIVISLAEGKLWLTILLIALASLILGMGVPVTAAYLITAVVAVPALTHLGVSPIAAHMIVYWLSQDSNITPPVCIAAFAGAAIAEAHMWKTAFNSFKFAKFLYLAPFLFGYVPAFSLDGSSMDIVKAFILIIVGTWLYSYFLSFAWYYSIRNRFAPKAA
;
A
#
# COMPACT_ATOMS: atom_id res chain seq x y z
N THR A 1 7.96 24.94 17.26
CA THR A 1 8.10 25.87 16.12
C THR A 1 8.35 25.06 14.85
N PHE A 2 7.27 24.66 14.15
CA PHE A 2 7.39 24.21 12.77
C PHE A 2 7.42 25.48 11.91
N SER A 3 8.46 25.69 11.11
CA SER A 3 8.51 26.85 10.21
C SER A 3 7.31 26.79 9.28
N GLY A 4 6.66 27.94 9.03
CA GLY A 4 5.41 28.01 8.24
C GLY A 4 5.50 27.35 6.85
N LEU A 5 6.72 27.15 6.35
CA LEU A 5 7.03 26.43 5.11
C LEU A 5 6.44 25.00 5.07
N ILE A 6 6.48 24.26 6.19
CA ILE A 6 5.97 22.87 6.24
C ILE A 6 4.44 22.86 6.06
N LEU A 7 3.75 23.79 6.73
CA LEU A 7 2.31 23.96 6.59
C LEU A 7 1.95 24.40 5.16
N THR A 8 2.76 25.27 4.55
CA THR A 8 2.57 25.69 3.16
C THR A 8 2.58 24.50 2.19
N PHE A 9 3.50 23.54 2.33
CA PHE A 9 3.52 22.35 1.48
C PHE A 9 2.32 21.43 1.70
N ALA A 10 1.90 21.25 2.96
CA ALA A 10 0.69 20.49 3.27
C ALA A 10 -0.55 21.13 2.64
N ASP A 11 -0.67 22.46 2.73
CA ASP A 11 -1.77 23.23 2.12
C ASP A 11 -1.75 23.16 0.58
N ILE A 12 -0.56 23.12 -0.04
CA ILE A 12 -0.44 22.88 -1.49
C ILE A 12 -1.00 21.49 -1.85
N VAL A 13 -0.62 20.43 -1.13
CA VAL A 13 -1.13 19.08 -1.42
C VAL A 13 -2.65 19.01 -1.20
N ILE A 14 -3.17 19.62 -0.13
CA ILE A 14 -4.61 19.66 0.16
C ILE A 14 -5.37 20.45 -0.92
N SER A 15 -4.85 21.60 -1.35
CA SER A 15 -5.47 22.42 -2.39
C SER A 15 -5.48 21.72 -3.76
N LEU A 16 -4.39 21.04 -4.13
CA LEU A 16 -4.38 20.17 -5.32
C LEU A 16 -5.37 19.00 -5.19
N ALA A 17 -5.61 18.51 -3.98
CA ALA A 17 -6.57 17.44 -3.72
C ALA A 17 -8.02 17.95 -3.55
N GLU A 18 -8.30 19.25 -3.71
CA GLU A 18 -9.60 19.87 -3.45
C GLU A 18 -10.17 19.53 -2.05
N GLY A 19 -9.31 19.29 -1.06
CA GLY A 19 -9.73 18.84 0.28
C GLY A 19 -10.23 17.39 0.37
N LYS A 20 -10.14 16.58 -0.68
CA LYS A 20 -10.60 15.19 -0.70
C LYS A 20 -9.50 14.25 -0.19
N LEU A 21 -9.74 13.60 0.95
CA LEU A 21 -8.77 12.68 1.59
C LEU A 21 -8.24 11.58 0.64
N TRP A 22 -9.10 10.90 -0.11
CA TRP A 22 -8.67 9.85 -1.04
C TRP A 22 -7.72 10.37 -2.12
N LEU A 23 -7.93 11.61 -2.58
CA LEU A 23 -7.08 12.24 -3.59
C LEU A 23 -5.75 12.68 -2.98
N THR A 24 -5.77 13.20 -1.75
CA THR A 24 -4.56 13.50 -0.98
C THR A 24 -3.69 12.26 -0.80
N ILE A 25 -4.27 11.12 -0.39
CA ILE A 25 -3.56 9.85 -0.24
C ILE A 25 -2.94 9.42 -1.58
N LEU A 26 -3.66 9.58 -2.70
CA LEU A 26 -3.16 9.25 -4.03
C LEU A 26 -1.99 10.14 -4.47
N LEU A 27 -2.08 11.45 -4.24
CA LEU A 27 -0.97 12.38 -4.52
C LEU A 27 0.26 12.06 -3.67
N ILE A 28 0.06 11.75 -2.38
CA ILE A 28 1.14 11.30 -1.49
C ILE A 28 1.75 9.99 -2.00
N ALA A 29 0.94 9.05 -2.47
CA ALA A 29 1.43 7.79 -3.02
C ALA A 29 2.33 8.01 -4.24
N LEU A 30 1.91 8.87 -5.18
CA LEU A 30 2.70 9.21 -6.35
C LEU A 30 4.02 9.92 -5.99
N ALA A 31 3.96 10.90 -5.09
CA ALA A 31 5.14 11.61 -4.62
C ALA A 31 6.12 10.66 -3.91
N SER A 32 5.60 9.81 -3.02
CA SER A 32 6.39 8.84 -2.26
C SER A 32 7.04 7.79 -3.17
N LEU A 33 6.33 7.31 -4.19
CA LEU A 33 6.86 6.37 -5.17
C LEU A 33 8.07 6.94 -5.91
N ILE A 34 7.96 8.17 -6.42
CA ILE A 34 9.06 8.82 -7.17
C ILE A 34 10.26 9.06 -6.25
N LEU A 35 10.02 9.58 -5.05
CA LEU A 35 11.09 9.82 -4.07
C LEU A 35 11.75 8.50 -3.64
N GLY A 36 10.96 7.47 -3.37
CA GLY A 36 11.41 6.17 -2.87
C GLY A 36 12.23 5.35 -3.87
N MET A 37 12.23 5.69 -5.16
CA MET A 37 13.08 5.00 -6.15
C MET A 37 14.56 5.42 -6.06
N GLY A 38 14.87 6.58 -5.47
CA GLY A 38 16.22 7.15 -5.46
C GLY A 38 16.94 7.14 -4.11
N VAL A 39 16.25 6.82 -3.01
CA VAL A 39 16.79 6.92 -1.64
C VAL A 39 16.45 5.69 -0.80
N PRO A 40 17.19 5.42 0.30
CA PRO A 40 16.82 4.37 1.24
C PRO A 40 15.43 4.60 1.85
N VAL A 41 14.71 3.51 2.10
CA VAL A 41 13.34 3.49 2.67
C VAL A 41 13.16 4.43 3.86
N THR A 42 14.10 4.38 4.80
CA THR A 42 14.05 5.23 6.01
C THR A 42 14.05 6.72 5.64
N ALA A 43 14.87 7.12 4.65
CA ALA A 43 14.89 8.49 4.18
C ALA A 43 13.61 8.87 3.43
N ALA A 44 13.09 7.97 2.57
CA ALA A 44 11.83 8.18 1.87
C ALA A 44 10.66 8.43 2.84
N TYR A 45 10.57 7.64 3.91
CA TYR A 45 9.59 7.83 4.97
C TYR A 45 9.74 9.20 5.65
N LEU A 46 10.94 9.55 6.11
CA LEU A 46 11.16 10.81 6.84
C LEU A 46 10.84 12.03 5.98
N ILE A 47 11.27 12.05 4.71
CA ILE A 47 11.00 13.15 3.78
C ILE A 47 9.49 13.28 3.53
N THR A 48 8.82 12.16 3.24
CA THR A 48 7.38 12.16 2.95
C THR A 48 6.58 12.54 4.19
N ALA A 49 6.97 12.07 5.37
CA ALA A 49 6.24 12.30 6.63
C ALA A 49 6.18 13.77 7.02
N VAL A 50 7.26 14.53 6.76
CA VAL A 50 7.31 15.97 7.05
C VAL A 50 6.20 16.74 6.33
N VAL A 51 5.82 16.33 5.11
CA VAL A 51 4.80 17.01 4.31
C VAL A 51 3.42 16.35 4.43
N ALA A 52 3.38 15.03 4.36
CA ALA A 52 2.15 14.26 4.25
C ALA A 52 1.41 14.12 5.59
N VAL A 53 2.11 13.96 6.72
CA VAL A 53 1.45 13.78 8.02
C VAL A 53 0.65 15.02 8.44
N PRO A 54 1.19 16.26 8.34
CA PRO A 54 0.40 17.46 8.58
C PRO A 54 -0.82 17.57 7.66
N ALA A 55 -0.67 17.23 6.37
CA ALA A 55 -1.78 17.28 5.42
C ALA A 55 -2.91 16.30 5.78
N LEU A 56 -2.56 15.05 6.13
CA LEU A 56 -3.54 14.02 6.50
C LEU A 56 -4.22 14.34 7.84
N THR A 57 -3.47 14.84 8.82
CA THR A 57 -4.04 15.23 10.12
C THR A 57 -4.97 16.43 10.02
N HIS A 58 -4.67 17.40 9.14
CA HIS A 58 -5.59 18.52 8.84
C HIS A 58 -6.91 18.01 8.23
N LEU A 59 -6.87 16.93 7.44
CA LEU A 59 -8.05 16.28 6.88
C LEU A 59 -8.78 15.35 7.87
N GLY A 60 -8.40 15.35 9.16
CA GLY A 60 -9.09 14.61 10.21
C GLY A 60 -8.59 13.18 10.44
N VAL A 61 -7.50 12.77 9.80
CA VAL A 61 -6.89 11.45 10.05
C VAL A 61 -6.13 11.48 11.38
N SER A 62 -6.25 10.42 12.19
CA SER A 62 -5.51 10.34 13.45
C SER A 62 -4.00 10.35 13.21
N PRO A 63 -3.17 10.91 14.12
CA PRO A 63 -1.73 10.99 13.91
C PRO A 63 -1.07 9.63 13.67
N ILE A 64 -1.49 8.60 14.41
CA ILE A 64 -1.01 7.23 14.21
C ILE A 64 -1.33 6.74 12.79
N ALA A 65 -2.58 6.93 12.34
CA ALA A 65 -3.02 6.50 11.01
C ALA A 65 -2.27 7.25 9.91
N ALA A 66 -2.08 8.56 10.07
CA ALA A 66 -1.32 9.39 9.13
C ALA A 66 0.13 8.90 8.98
N HIS A 67 0.81 8.59 10.09
CA HIS A 67 2.15 8.00 10.04
C HIS A 67 2.16 6.61 9.38
N MET A 68 1.16 5.77 9.65
CA MET A 68 1.04 4.45 9.02
C MET A 68 0.79 4.55 7.52
N ILE A 69 -0.05 5.48 7.06
CA ILE A 69 -0.25 5.76 5.63
C ILE A 69 1.08 6.07 4.96
N VAL A 70 1.85 7.00 5.52
CA VAL A 70 3.10 7.45 4.92
C VAL A 70 4.19 6.38 4.99
N TYR A 71 4.29 5.67 6.12
CA TYR A 71 5.22 4.55 6.27
C TYR A 71 4.93 3.43 5.26
N TRP A 72 3.65 3.15 5.02
CA TRP A 72 3.23 2.13 4.09
C TRP A 72 3.52 2.51 2.64
N LEU A 73 3.19 3.74 2.26
CA LEU A 73 3.46 4.27 0.91
C LEU A 73 4.97 4.38 0.62
N SER A 74 5.81 4.62 1.63
CA SER A 74 7.26 4.67 1.42
C SER A 74 7.89 3.30 1.11
N GLN A 75 7.18 2.19 1.34
CA GLN A 75 7.63 0.85 0.95
C GLN A 75 7.29 0.53 -0.52
N ASP A 76 6.48 1.34 -1.17
CA ASP A 76 5.88 0.99 -2.46
C ASP A 76 6.93 0.84 -3.58
N SER A 77 7.98 1.66 -3.54
CA SER A 77 9.09 1.58 -4.49
C SER A 77 9.82 0.23 -4.42
N ASN A 78 9.91 -0.39 -3.25
CA ASN A 78 10.59 -1.68 -3.07
C ASN A 78 9.88 -2.86 -3.74
N ILE A 79 8.62 -2.69 -4.14
CA ILE A 79 7.83 -3.75 -4.76
C ILE A 79 7.51 -3.40 -6.22
N THR A 80 7.59 -2.13 -6.59
CA THR A 80 7.32 -1.66 -7.95
C THR A 80 8.55 -1.85 -8.85
N PRO A 81 8.44 -2.55 -10.00
CA PRO A 81 9.49 -2.53 -11.03
C PRO A 81 9.68 -1.10 -11.55
N PRO A 82 10.92 -0.60 -11.72
CA PRO A 82 12.17 -1.33 -11.92
C PRO A 82 13.01 -1.56 -10.65
N VAL A 83 12.56 -1.16 -9.46
CA VAL A 83 13.38 -1.26 -8.23
C VAL A 83 13.26 -2.66 -7.63
N CYS A 84 12.06 -3.10 -7.25
CA CYS A 84 11.65 -4.47 -6.87
C CYS A 84 12.75 -5.45 -6.35
N ILE A 85 13.62 -5.00 -5.43
CA ILE A 85 14.91 -5.67 -5.17
C ILE A 85 14.72 -7.06 -4.57
N ALA A 86 13.73 -7.23 -3.70
CA ALA A 86 13.43 -8.51 -3.07
C ALA A 86 13.00 -9.58 -4.09
N ALA A 87 12.18 -9.22 -5.08
CA ALA A 87 11.76 -10.15 -6.11
C ALA A 87 12.91 -10.51 -7.06
N PHE A 88 13.80 -9.56 -7.35
CA PHE A 88 15.00 -9.80 -8.14
C PHE A 88 15.99 -10.71 -7.43
N ALA A 89 16.22 -10.51 -6.13
CA ALA A 89 17.04 -11.41 -5.33
C ALA A 89 16.44 -12.82 -5.26
N GLY A 90 15.12 -12.93 -5.04
CA GLY A 90 14.42 -14.23 -5.05
C GLY A 90 14.51 -14.92 -6.41
N ALA A 91 14.40 -14.18 -7.51
CA ALA A 91 14.55 -14.73 -8.86
C ALA A 91 15.97 -15.24 -9.12
N ALA A 92 17.00 -14.53 -8.63
CA ALA A 92 18.40 -14.96 -8.76
C ALA A 92 18.68 -16.27 -8.00
N ILE A 93 18.14 -16.41 -6.78
CA ILE A 93 18.27 -17.64 -5.98
C ILE A 93 17.52 -18.81 -6.62
N ALA A 94 16.33 -18.56 -7.18
CA ALA A 94 15.50 -19.58 -7.81
C ALA A 94 15.86 -19.86 -9.29
N GLU A 95 16.94 -19.27 -9.80
CA GLU A 95 17.37 -19.35 -11.21
C GLU A 95 16.23 -19.03 -12.21
N ALA A 96 15.34 -18.11 -11.82
CA ALA A 96 14.16 -17.73 -12.58
C ALA A 96 14.36 -16.39 -13.31
N HIS A 97 13.53 -16.15 -14.33
CA HIS A 97 13.60 -14.90 -15.09
C HIS A 97 13.17 -13.68 -14.24
N MET A 98 14.13 -12.82 -13.90
CA MET A 98 13.94 -11.66 -13.00
C MET A 98 12.71 -10.80 -13.31
N TRP A 99 12.53 -10.35 -14.56
CA TRP A 99 11.38 -9.51 -14.91
C TRP A 99 10.04 -10.22 -14.78
N LYS A 100 9.95 -11.50 -15.17
CA LYS A 100 8.72 -12.27 -15.03
C LYS A 100 8.38 -12.43 -13.55
N THR A 101 9.36 -12.70 -12.69
CA THR A 101 9.17 -12.78 -11.25
C THR A 101 8.70 -11.45 -10.67
N ALA A 102 9.33 -10.34 -11.04
CA ALA A 102 8.97 -9.00 -10.54
C ALA A 102 7.56 -8.56 -10.97
N PHE A 103 7.16 -8.77 -12.22
CA PHE A 103 5.79 -8.46 -12.65
C PHE A 103 4.75 -9.38 -12.00
N ASN A 104 5.08 -10.66 -11.77
CA ASN A 104 4.19 -11.57 -11.06
C ASN A 104 4.05 -11.19 -9.57
N SER A 105 5.15 -10.86 -8.88
CA SER A 105 5.09 -10.43 -7.48
C SER A 105 4.31 -9.11 -7.34
N PHE A 106 4.56 -8.15 -8.22
CA PHE A 106 3.85 -6.87 -8.25
C PHE A 106 2.33 -7.05 -8.41
N LYS A 107 1.89 -8.01 -9.23
CA LYS A 107 0.47 -8.34 -9.39
C LYS A 107 -0.19 -8.73 -8.06
N PHE A 108 0.45 -9.55 -7.25
CA PHE A 108 -0.08 -9.95 -5.93
C PHE A 108 0.04 -8.82 -4.90
N ALA A 109 1.08 -8.00 -5.01
CA ALA A 109 1.31 -6.87 -4.12
C ALA A 109 0.31 -5.73 -4.29
N LYS A 110 -0.53 -5.69 -5.33
CA LYS A 110 -1.48 -4.60 -5.53
C LYS A 110 -2.48 -4.39 -4.39
N PHE A 111 -2.76 -5.40 -3.58
CA PHE A 111 -3.58 -5.23 -2.37
C PHE A 111 -2.95 -4.26 -1.36
N LEU A 112 -1.62 -4.12 -1.37
CA LEU A 112 -0.89 -3.21 -0.50
C LEU A 112 -1.35 -1.75 -0.67
N TYR A 113 -1.79 -1.35 -1.87
CA TYR A 113 -2.33 0.00 -2.12
C TYR A 113 -3.66 0.28 -1.42
N LEU A 114 -4.37 -0.75 -0.94
CA LEU A 114 -5.62 -0.56 -0.20
C LEU A 114 -5.37 -0.12 1.24
N ALA A 115 -4.25 -0.55 1.86
CA ALA A 115 -3.99 -0.29 3.27
C ALA A 115 -3.91 1.20 3.65
N PRO A 116 -3.30 2.11 2.85
CA PRO A 116 -3.36 3.54 3.10
C PRO A 116 -4.79 4.09 3.19
N PHE A 117 -5.70 3.61 2.35
CA PHE A 117 -7.12 3.99 2.42
C PHE A 117 -7.81 3.39 3.65
N LEU A 118 -7.47 2.14 4.02
CA LEU A 118 -7.98 1.55 5.26
C LEU A 118 -7.55 2.35 6.49
N PHE A 119 -6.29 2.78 6.55
CA PHE A 119 -5.83 3.64 7.65
C PHE A 119 -6.54 5.00 7.65
N GLY A 120 -6.81 5.59 6.48
CA GLY A 120 -7.48 6.89 6.37
C GLY A 120 -8.97 6.86 6.72
N TYR A 121 -9.67 5.78 6.37
CA TYR A 121 -11.14 5.69 6.46
C TYR A 121 -11.67 4.72 7.53
N VAL A 122 -10.83 3.81 8.04
CA VAL A 122 -11.23 2.80 9.03
C VAL A 122 -10.36 2.95 10.28
N PRO A 123 -10.77 3.80 11.25
CA PRO A 123 -10.00 4.03 12.49
C PRO A 123 -9.63 2.75 13.25
N ALA A 124 -10.53 1.76 13.24
CA ALA A 124 -10.33 0.45 13.85
C ALA A 124 -9.11 -0.32 13.31
N PHE A 125 -8.67 -0.03 12.07
CA PHE A 125 -7.45 -0.63 11.51
C PHE A 125 -6.18 -0.08 12.18
N SER A 126 -6.23 1.16 12.67
CA SER A 126 -5.18 1.79 13.48
C SER A 126 -5.31 1.51 14.98
N LEU A 127 -6.12 0.53 15.38
CA LEU A 127 -6.45 0.22 16.78
C LEU A 127 -7.18 1.37 17.49
N ASP A 128 -7.79 2.28 16.74
CA ASP A 128 -8.57 3.41 17.24
C ASP A 128 -10.06 3.10 17.13
N GLY A 129 -10.66 2.60 18.20
CA GLY A 129 -12.07 2.22 18.24
C GLY A 129 -12.41 1.21 19.32
N SER A 130 -13.66 0.71 19.30
CA SER A 130 -14.07 -0.34 20.24
C SER A 130 -13.35 -1.66 19.92
N SER A 131 -13.10 -2.49 20.95
CA SER A 131 -12.45 -3.79 20.75
C SER A 131 -13.20 -4.68 19.75
N MET A 132 -14.53 -4.56 19.70
CA MET A 132 -15.37 -5.29 18.75
C MET A 132 -15.15 -4.83 17.31
N ASP A 133 -15.04 -3.52 17.08
CA ASP A 133 -14.83 -2.96 15.73
C ASP A 133 -13.43 -3.28 15.21
N ILE A 134 -12.42 -3.25 16.09
CA ILE A 134 -11.05 -3.69 15.77
C ILE A 134 -11.06 -5.16 15.31
N VAL A 135 -11.65 -6.05 16.10
CA VAL A 135 -11.70 -7.48 15.74
C VAL A 135 -12.43 -7.68 14.40
N LYS A 136 -13.57 -7.02 14.18
CA LYS A 136 -14.29 -7.07 12.90
C LYS A 136 -13.44 -6.57 11.74
N ALA A 137 -12.77 -5.42 11.90
CA ALA A 137 -11.94 -4.85 10.85
C ALA A 137 -10.80 -5.80 10.46
N PHE A 138 -10.08 -6.36 11.44
CA PHE A 138 -9.00 -7.30 11.18
C PHE A 138 -9.49 -8.59 10.51
N ILE A 139 -10.61 -9.17 10.96
CA ILE A 139 -11.20 -10.36 10.32
C ILE A 139 -11.56 -10.06 8.87
N LEU A 140 -12.25 -8.95 8.60
CA LEU A 140 -12.66 -8.58 7.24
C LEU A 140 -11.45 -8.31 6.34
N ILE A 141 -10.40 -7.68 6.84
CA ILE A 141 -9.17 -7.42 6.10
C ILE A 141 -8.43 -8.73 5.80
N ILE A 142 -8.33 -9.65 6.76
CA ILE A 142 -7.72 -10.97 6.56
C ILE A 142 -8.48 -11.76 5.48
N VAL A 143 -9.81 -11.84 5.62
CA VAL A 143 -10.67 -12.55 4.66
C VAL A 143 -10.58 -11.89 3.28
N GLY A 144 -10.62 -10.56 3.21
CA GLY A 144 -10.50 -9.80 1.97
C GLY A 144 -9.16 -10.01 1.27
N THR A 145 -8.05 -9.99 2.02
CA THR A 145 -6.70 -10.24 1.50
C THR A 145 -6.58 -11.68 0.96
N TRP A 146 -7.14 -12.64 1.68
CA TRP A 146 -7.15 -14.05 1.27
C TRP A 146 -7.96 -14.26 0.00
N LEU A 147 -9.18 -13.71 -0.08
CA LEU A 147 -10.02 -13.78 -1.27
C LEU A 147 -9.36 -13.12 -2.48
N TYR A 148 -8.72 -11.95 -2.28
CA TYR A 148 -7.98 -11.25 -3.32
C TYR A 148 -6.83 -12.11 -3.87
N SER A 149 -6.05 -12.71 -2.97
CA SER A 149 -4.91 -13.56 -3.33
C SER A 149 -5.38 -14.83 -4.05
N TYR A 150 -6.45 -15.46 -3.54
CA TYR A 150 -7.05 -16.65 -4.14
C TYR A 150 -7.57 -16.36 -5.56
N PHE A 151 -8.27 -15.24 -5.75
CA PHE A 151 -8.79 -14.84 -7.06
C PHE A 151 -7.67 -14.60 -8.08
N LEU A 152 -6.62 -13.86 -7.70
CA LEU A 152 -5.50 -13.54 -8.60
C LEU A 152 -4.58 -14.71 -8.90
N SER A 153 -4.56 -15.73 -8.05
CA SER A 153 -3.77 -16.96 -8.25
C SER A 153 -4.27 -17.81 -9.42
N PHE A 154 -5.48 -17.57 -9.92
CA PHE A 154 -6.17 -18.43 -10.89
C PHE A 154 -6.32 -19.90 -10.46
N ALA A 155 -6.02 -20.25 -9.20
CA ALA A 155 -6.18 -21.61 -8.68
C ALA A 155 -7.63 -22.11 -8.79
N TRP A 156 -8.59 -21.20 -8.63
CA TRP A 156 -10.01 -21.49 -8.85
C TRP A 156 -10.31 -21.96 -10.27
N TYR A 157 -9.69 -21.35 -11.29
CA TYR A 157 -9.87 -21.74 -12.69
C TYR A 157 -9.30 -23.13 -12.97
N TYR A 158 -8.11 -23.44 -12.45
CA TYR A 158 -7.51 -24.78 -12.59
C TYR A 158 -8.30 -25.86 -11.84
N SER A 159 -8.82 -25.55 -10.65
CA SER A 159 -9.67 -26.47 -9.88
C SER A 159 -10.97 -26.80 -10.62
N ILE A 160 -11.61 -25.80 -11.21
CA ILE A 160 -12.83 -25.99 -12.03
C ILE A 160 -12.48 -26.76 -13.30
N ARG A 161 -11.45 -26.37 -14.04
CA ARG A 161 -11.02 -27.06 -15.27
C ARG A 161 -10.70 -28.54 -15.02
N ASN A 162 -10.00 -28.87 -13.92
CA ASN A 162 -9.68 -30.25 -13.58
C ASN A 162 -10.90 -31.06 -13.11
N ARG A 163 -11.94 -30.41 -12.57
CA ARG A 163 -13.21 -31.08 -12.24
C ARG A 163 -14.03 -31.45 -13.49
N PHE A 164 -13.89 -30.68 -14.58
CA PHE A 164 -14.62 -30.91 -15.84
C PHE A 164 -13.74 -31.49 -16.96
N ALA A 165 -12.45 -31.73 -16.71
CA ALA A 165 -11.59 -32.43 -17.64
C ALA A 165 -12.02 -33.90 -17.73
N PRO A 166 -12.20 -34.46 -18.94
CA PRO A 166 -12.49 -35.88 -19.08
C PRO A 166 -11.36 -36.65 -18.41
N LYS A 167 -11.71 -37.52 -17.45
CA LYS A 167 -10.74 -38.48 -16.89
C LYS A 167 -10.25 -39.33 -18.06
N ALA A 168 -8.95 -39.27 -18.35
CA ALA A 168 -8.34 -40.19 -19.30
C ALA A 168 -8.63 -41.62 -18.83
N ALA A 169 -9.30 -42.39 -19.69
CA ALA A 169 -9.59 -43.80 -19.50
C ALA A 169 -8.32 -44.63 -19.72
#